data_AF-A0A1A8XKB8-F1
#
_entry.id   AF-A0A1A8XKB8-F1
#
_cell.length_a   1.000
_cell.length_b   1.000
_cell.length_c   1.000
_cell.angle_alpha   90.00
_cell.angle_beta   90.00
_cell.angle_gamma   90.00
#
_symmetry.space_group_name_H-M   'P 1'
#
loop_
_entity.id
_entity.type
_entity.pdbx_description
1 polymer ?
#
loop_
_entity_poly.entity_id
_entity_poly.type
_entity_poly.pdbx_seq_one_letter_code
_entity_poly.pdbx_strand_id
1 'polypeptide(L)'
;MQSELGRLPLVGGSAADGLVFGHTHVFFDGDFHADSAVLVLVTTPLPFRIFKTQHFVPTDQRLVVTAADAGQRVVREIDGWPAAETYARLVGASVHSLEPRHFARSPLVVLIAGTNYVRSIQKANPDGSLTFLCAIEEGMVLRVGRGVNLVDNLEHAFAALEAAIGQPQLAVGCDCILRKLEITQCGLLNRVESIFRDNNVIGFNSYGEQYRGVHVNQTLTGIAIGEVVSG
;
A
#
# COMPACT_ATOMS: atom_id res chain seq x y z
N MET A 1 -5.08 16.58 -6.31
CA MET A 1 -5.53 16.61 -4.89
C MET A 1 -4.47 17.22 -3.97
N GLN A 2 -3.25 16.66 -3.84
CA GLN A 2 -2.21 17.28 -3.00
C GLN A 2 -1.76 18.67 -3.49
N SER A 3 -1.77 18.91 -4.81
CA SER A 3 -1.52 20.23 -5.42
C SER A 3 -2.48 21.31 -4.90
N GLU A 4 -3.73 20.94 -4.67
CA GLU A 4 -4.81 21.85 -4.23
C GLU A 4 -4.76 22.10 -2.72
N LEU A 5 -4.14 21.20 -1.95
CA LEU A 5 -4.02 21.27 -0.49
C LEU A 5 -2.75 22.00 -0.03
N GLY A 6 -1.92 22.48 -0.97
CA GLY A 6 -0.67 23.15 -0.69
C GLY A 6 0.25 22.32 0.20
N ARG A 7 0.59 22.86 1.38
CA ARG A 7 1.52 22.22 2.34
C ARG A 7 0.83 21.28 3.33
N LEU A 8 -0.49 21.13 3.28
CA LEU A 8 -1.21 20.25 4.20
C LEU A 8 -0.90 18.79 3.84
N PRO A 9 -0.38 17.99 4.78
CA PRO A 9 -0.11 16.58 4.52
C PRO A 9 -1.41 15.81 4.29
N LEU A 10 -1.52 15.10 3.16
CA LEU A 10 -2.63 14.19 2.87
C LEU A 10 -2.26 12.75 3.22
N VAL A 11 -3.13 12.06 3.96
CA VAL A 11 -3.06 10.62 4.22
C VAL A 11 -4.45 10.00 4.17
N GLY A 12 -4.56 8.74 3.76
CA GLY A 12 -5.84 8.04 3.72
C GLY A 12 -5.74 6.68 3.05
N GLY A 13 -6.89 6.11 2.69
CA GLY A 13 -6.98 4.83 2.01
C GLY A 13 -8.26 4.67 1.23
N SER A 14 -8.21 3.81 0.21
CA SER A 14 -9.33 3.47 -0.65
C SER A 14 -10.24 2.45 0.05
N ALA A 15 -11.56 2.63 -0.10
CA ALA A 15 -12.54 1.65 0.34
C ALA A 15 -12.28 0.26 -0.28
N ALA A 16 -12.69 -0.79 0.42
CA ALA A 16 -12.45 -2.18 0.06
C ALA A 16 -13.68 -3.04 0.33
N ASP A 17 -13.85 -4.10 -0.45
CA ASP A 17 -14.99 -5.04 -0.38
C ASP A 17 -14.54 -6.49 -0.08
N GLY A 18 -13.47 -6.67 0.69
CA GLY A 18 -13.09 -7.98 1.23
C GLY A 18 -12.55 -8.99 0.20
N LEU A 19 -11.77 -8.52 -0.77
CA LEU A 19 -11.20 -9.24 -1.93
C LEU A 19 -12.20 -9.62 -3.03
N VAL A 20 -13.44 -9.11 -3.00
CA VAL A 20 -14.43 -9.33 -4.06
C VAL A 20 -14.08 -8.53 -5.32
N PHE A 21 -13.53 -7.32 -5.16
CA PHE A 21 -13.14 -6.40 -6.24
C PHE A 21 -14.27 -6.09 -7.23
N GLY A 22 -15.51 -5.97 -6.74
CA GLY A 22 -16.69 -5.63 -7.51
C GLY A 22 -17.03 -4.14 -7.38
N HIS A 23 -17.60 -3.76 -6.24
CA HIS A 23 -18.04 -2.40 -5.97
C HIS A 23 -17.73 -2.02 -4.53
N THR A 24 -17.03 -0.90 -4.35
CA THR A 24 -16.72 -0.35 -3.04
C THR A 24 -17.63 0.84 -2.74
N HIS A 25 -17.93 1.01 -1.46
CA HIS A 25 -18.83 2.06 -0.98
C HIS A 25 -18.17 2.80 0.19
N VAL A 26 -18.50 4.08 0.33
CA VAL A 26 -18.17 4.88 1.50
C VAL A 26 -19.47 5.17 2.25
N PHE A 27 -19.48 4.92 3.56
CA PHE A 27 -20.62 5.25 4.41
C PHE A 27 -20.50 6.69 4.92
N PHE A 28 -21.51 7.51 4.66
CA PHE A 28 -21.58 8.89 5.12
C PHE A 28 -23.03 9.33 5.26
N ASP A 29 -23.34 10.01 6.38
CA ASP A 29 -24.66 10.57 6.69
C ASP A 29 -25.82 9.55 6.58
N GLY A 30 -25.60 8.34 7.12
CA GLY A 30 -26.63 7.30 7.17
C GLY A 30 -26.73 6.40 5.94
N ASP A 31 -26.05 6.72 4.85
CA ASP A 31 -26.16 6.01 3.57
C ASP A 31 -24.80 5.54 3.00
N PHE A 32 -24.86 4.57 2.08
CA PHE A 32 -23.70 4.07 1.32
C PHE A 32 -23.62 4.73 -0.04
N HIS A 33 -22.46 5.30 -0.36
CA HIS A 33 -22.21 6.05 -1.59
C HIS A 33 -21.13 5.36 -2.43
N ALA A 34 -21.41 5.22 -3.74
CA ALA A 34 -20.42 4.79 -4.73
C ALA A 34 -19.73 6.01 -5.37
N ASP A 35 -18.55 5.82 -5.97
CA ASP A 35 -17.77 6.89 -6.63
C ASP A 35 -17.62 8.16 -5.77
N SER A 36 -17.35 7.94 -4.48
CA SER A 36 -17.39 8.99 -3.46
C SER A 36 -16.18 8.88 -2.54
N ALA A 37 -15.81 10.00 -1.94
CA ALA A 37 -14.73 10.09 -0.96
C ALA A 37 -15.17 10.95 0.23
N VAL A 38 -14.72 10.59 1.42
CA VAL A 38 -14.84 11.42 2.62
C VAL A 38 -13.49 12.08 2.89
N LEU A 39 -13.50 13.41 3.00
CA LEU A 39 -12.32 14.19 3.36
C LEU A 39 -12.52 14.80 4.75
N VAL A 40 -11.56 14.56 5.65
CA VAL A 40 -11.56 15.12 7.00
C VAL A 40 -10.36 16.04 7.15
N LEU A 41 -10.60 17.30 7.49
CA LEU A 41 -9.56 18.24 7.88
C LEU A 41 -9.46 18.27 9.41
N VAL A 42 -8.28 17.95 9.92
CA VAL A 42 -8.01 17.91 11.37
C VAL A 42 -7.05 19.04 11.73
N THR A 43 -7.38 19.77 12.79
CA THR A 43 -6.47 20.71 13.45
C THR A 43 -6.39 20.35 14.92
N THR A 44 -5.19 20.38 15.49
CA THR A 44 -4.94 20.00 16.88
C THR A 44 -3.76 20.78 17.45
N PRO A 45 -3.77 21.17 18.73
CA PRO A 45 -2.61 21.72 19.40
C PRO A 45 -1.55 20.66 19.74
N LEU A 46 -1.89 19.38 19.63
CA LEU A 46 -1.00 18.26 19.94
C LEU A 46 0.05 18.04 18.84
N PRO A 47 1.25 17.54 19.19
CA PRO A 47 2.22 17.12 18.18
C PRO A 47 1.65 15.94 17.38
N PHE A 48 1.80 15.99 16.06
CA PHE A 48 1.38 14.89 15.19
C PHE A 48 2.38 14.66 14.05
N ARG A 49 2.35 13.44 13.51
CA ARG A 49 3.14 13.02 12.35
C ARG A 49 2.31 12.10 11.47
N ILE A 50 2.36 12.33 10.16
CA ILE A 50 1.96 11.30 9.21
C ILE A 50 3.08 10.26 9.10
N PHE A 51 2.71 9.02 8.81
CA PHE A 51 3.67 7.93 8.63
C PHE A 51 3.27 7.02 7.48
N LYS A 52 4.27 6.29 6.97
CA LYS A 52 4.12 5.22 6.00
C LYS A 52 5.12 4.12 6.32
N THR A 53 4.66 2.89 6.41
CA THR A 53 5.51 1.70 6.47
C THR A 53 5.59 1.05 5.10
N GLN A 54 6.71 0.41 4.77
CA GLN A 54 6.90 -0.36 3.55
C GLN A 54 8.09 -1.27 3.77
N HIS A 55 7.84 -2.57 3.87
CA HIS A 55 8.88 -3.57 4.14
C HIS A 55 9.39 -4.22 2.85
N PHE A 56 9.11 -3.66 1.67
CA PHE A 56 9.68 -4.13 0.41
C PHE A 56 10.87 -3.28 -0.02
N VAL A 57 12.00 -3.95 -0.27
CA VAL A 57 13.20 -3.35 -0.85
C VAL A 57 13.39 -3.84 -2.29
N PRO A 58 13.81 -2.98 -3.22
CA PRO A 58 14.04 -3.39 -4.60
C PRO A 58 15.26 -4.32 -4.68
N THR A 59 15.20 -5.34 -5.53
CA THR A 59 16.36 -6.13 -5.93
C THR A 59 17.07 -5.51 -7.13
N ASP A 60 18.18 -6.13 -7.55
CA ASP A 60 18.90 -5.73 -8.77
C ASP A 60 18.23 -6.17 -10.07
N GLN A 61 17.21 -7.03 -9.97
CA GLN A 61 16.47 -7.51 -11.13
C GLN A 61 15.54 -6.42 -11.66
N ARG A 62 15.87 -5.89 -12.83
CA ARG A 62 15.11 -4.84 -13.53
C ARG A 62 14.24 -5.45 -14.62
N LEU A 63 13.11 -4.80 -14.84
CA LEU A 63 12.10 -5.15 -15.83
C LEU A 63 11.62 -3.86 -16.50
N VAL A 64 11.25 -3.91 -17.77
CA VAL A 64 10.66 -2.78 -18.48
C VAL A 64 9.26 -3.16 -18.93
N VAL A 65 8.27 -2.31 -18.59
CA VAL A 65 6.93 -2.43 -19.16
C VAL A 65 7.01 -2.06 -20.64
N THR A 66 6.85 -3.02 -21.54
CA THR A 66 6.98 -2.78 -23.00
C THR A 66 5.64 -2.55 -23.69
N ALA A 67 4.53 -2.99 -23.10
CA ALA A 67 3.19 -2.67 -23.58
C ALA A 67 2.20 -2.62 -22.42
N ALA A 68 1.45 -1.50 -22.31
CA ALA A 68 0.43 -1.33 -21.27
C ALA A 68 -0.77 -0.50 -21.75
N ASP A 69 -1.94 -0.82 -21.19
CA ASP A 69 -3.12 0.04 -21.17
C ASP A 69 -3.15 0.77 -19.82
N ALA A 70 -2.67 2.01 -19.79
CA ALA A 70 -2.59 2.81 -18.58
C ALA A 70 -3.98 3.14 -17.99
N GLY A 71 -4.99 3.31 -18.85
CA GLY A 71 -6.35 3.64 -18.44
C GLY A 71 -7.02 2.49 -17.67
N GLN A 72 -6.76 1.25 -18.10
CA GLN A 72 -7.24 0.03 -17.43
C GLN A 72 -6.24 -0.55 -16.42
N ARG A 73 -5.05 0.06 -16.28
CA ARG A 73 -3.94 -0.44 -15.45
C ARG A 73 -3.54 -1.87 -15.80
N VAL A 74 -3.57 -2.20 -17.10
CA VAL A 74 -3.25 -3.54 -17.61
C VAL A 74 -1.88 -3.50 -18.28
N VAL A 75 -0.96 -4.34 -17.82
CA VAL A 75 0.32 -4.58 -18.48
C VAL A 75 0.19 -5.82 -19.34
N ARG A 76 0.37 -5.67 -20.65
CA ARG A 76 0.33 -6.78 -21.61
C ARG A 76 1.69 -7.44 -21.74
N GLU A 77 2.75 -6.62 -21.76
CA GLU A 77 4.11 -7.11 -21.97
C GLU A 77 5.12 -6.50 -20.99
N ILE A 78 6.07 -7.36 -20.58
CA ILE A 78 7.26 -6.99 -19.81
C ILE A 78 8.47 -7.57 -20.54
N ASP A 79 9.45 -6.71 -20.84
CA ASP A 79 10.66 -7.04 -21.60
C ASP A 79 10.38 -7.73 -22.95
N GLY A 80 9.26 -7.38 -23.60
CA GLY A 80 8.82 -7.95 -24.89
C GLY A 80 8.16 -9.34 -24.79
N TRP A 81 7.83 -9.80 -23.58
CA TRP A 81 7.17 -11.09 -23.33
C TRP A 81 5.83 -10.90 -22.59
N PRO A 82 4.88 -11.85 -22.67
CA PRO A 82 3.62 -11.77 -21.92
C PRO A 82 3.85 -11.53 -20.43
N ALA A 83 3.19 -10.50 -19.88
CA ALA A 83 3.48 -9.99 -18.55
C ALA A 83 3.34 -11.05 -17.45
N ALA A 84 2.29 -11.88 -17.51
CA ALA A 84 2.04 -12.93 -16.53
C ALA A 84 3.10 -14.04 -16.58
N GLU A 85 3.58 -14.39 -17.76
CA GLU A 85 4.64 -15.41 -17.93
C GLU A 85 5.97 -14.90 -17.41
N THR A 86 6.33 -13.64 -17.75
CA THR A 86 7.52 -12.99 -17.20
C THR A 86 7.45 -12.98 -15.68
N TYR A 87 6.34 -12.52 -15.09
CA TYR A 87 6.17 -12.52 -13.64
C TYR A 87 6.25 -13.92 -13.02
N ALA A 88 5.60 -14.92 -13.61
CA ALA A 88 5.64 -16.30 -13.12
C ALA A 88 7.07 -16.85 -13.05
N ARG A 89 7.89 -16.60 -14.09
CA ARG A 89 9.31 -16.97 -14.10
C ARG A 89 10.09 -16.27 -12.99
N LEU A 90 9.83 -14.99 -12.75
CA LEU A 90 10.51 -14.20 -11.71
C LEU A 90 10.27 -14.76 -10.31
N VAL A 91 9.04 -15.18 -10.02
CA VAL A 91 8.65 -15.67 -8.68
C VAL A 91 8.77 -17.19 -8.53
N GLY A 92 9.26 -17.89 -9.56
CA GLY A 92 9.41 -19.34 -9.56
C GLY A 92 8.08 -20.10 -9.47
N ALA A 93 7.01 -19.57 -10.08
CA ALA A 93 5.68 -20.18 -10.07
C ALA A 93 5.24 -20.59 -11.49
N SER A 94 4.23 -21.44 -11.58
CA SER A 94 3.50 -21.63 -12.83
C SER A 94 2.59 -20.44 -13.11
N VAL A 95 2.46 -20.05 -14.37
CA VAL A 95 1.54 -18.96 -14.78
C VAL A 95 0.09 -19.25 -14.34
N HIS A 96 -0.32 -20.52 -14.40
CA HIS A 96 -1.66 -20.96 -14.01
C HIS A 96 -1.85 -21.05 -12.48
N SER A 97 -0.78 -20.96 -11.70
CA SER A 97 -0.85 -20.90 -10.23
C SER A 97 -0.76 -19.48 -9.68
N LEU A 98 -0.63 -18.46 -10.53
CA LEU A 98 -0.56 -17.08 -10.05
C LEU A 98 -1.87 -16.68 -9.37
N GLU A 99 -1.75 -16.14 -8.17
CA GLU A 99 -2.90 -15.77 -7.33
C GLU A 99 -2.47 -14.68 -6.33
N PRO A 100 -3.42 -14.04 -5.61
CA PRO A 100 -3.13 -12.88 -4.75
C PRO A 100 -1.97 -13.05 -3.77
N ARG A 101 -1.75 -14.26 -3.23
CA ARG A 101 -0.63 -14.53 -2.31
C ARG A 101 0.75 -14.40 -2.95
N HIS A 102 0.86 -14.72 -4.24
CA HIS A 102 2.10 -14.53 -5.00
C HIS A 102 2.41 -13.03 -5.16
N PHE A 103 1.39 -12.23 -5.48
CA PHE A 103 1.53 -10.79 -5.66
C PHE A 103 1.82 -10.06 -4.34
N ALA A 104 1.22 -10.51 -3.24
CA ALA A 104 1.49 -9.97 -1.91
C ALA A 104 2.94 -10.20 -1.45
N ARG A 105 3.54 -11.35 -1.79
CA ARG A 105 4.89 -11.71 -1.32
C ARG A 105 6.02 -11.12 -2.17
N SER A 106 5.80 -10.93 -3.47
CA SER A 106 6.87 -10.54 -4.40
C SER A 106 6.40 -9.45 -5.37
N PRO A 107 6.05 -8.26 -4.86
CA PRO A 107 5.49 -7.22 -5.70
C PRO A 107 6.56 -6.57 -6.58
N LEU A 108 6.14 -5.73 -7.53
CA LEU A 108 7.06 -4.90 -8.31
C LEU A 108 7.26 -3.55 -7.62
N VAL A 109 8.38 -2.90 -7.87
CA VAL A 109 8.77 -1.63 -7.26
C VAL A 109 9.28 -0.68 -8.33
N VAL A 110 8.85 0.58 -8.28
CA VAL A 110 9.38 1.67 -9.10
C VAL A 110 10.12 2.69 -8.24
N LEU A 111 11.18 3.29 -8.78
CA LEU A 111 11.90 4.39 -8.15
C LEU A 111 11.43 5.72 -8.76
N ILE A 112 10.81 6.59 -7.97
CA ILE A 112 10.36 7.93 -8.40
C ILE A 112 11.01 8.95 -7.48
N ALA A 113 11.77 9.89 -8.05
CA ALA A 113 12.47 10.95 -7.32
C ALA A 113 13.26 10.43 -6.08
N GLY A 114 13.99 9.32 -6.24
CA GLY A 114 14.78 8.71 -5.17
C GLY A 114 13.97 7.91 -4.14
N THR A 115 12.65 7.80 -4.29
CA THR A 115 11.77 7.05 -3.39
C THR A 115 11.20 5.80 -4.05
N ASN A 116 11.24 4.67 -3.33
CA ASN A 116 10.69 3.40 -3.80
C ASN A 116 9.18 3.32 -3.55
N TYR A 117 8.42 2.99 -4.59
CA TYR A 117 6.98 2.77 -4.53
C TYR A 117 6.62 1.39 -5.04
N VAL A 118 5.83 0.67 -4.27
CA VAL A 118 5.31 -0.63 -4.69
C VAL A 118 4.28 -0.45 -5.80
N ARG A 119 4.28 -1.37 -6.75
CA ARG A 119 3.32 -1.53 -7.84
C ARG A 119 2.68 -2.90 -7.72
N SER A 120 1.56 -2.95 -7.01
CA SER A 120 0.89 -4.21 -6.68
C SER A 120 0.08 -4.74 -7.86
N ILE A 121 0.30 -6.01 -8.17
CA ILE A 121 -0.50 -6.76 -9.13
C ILE A 121 -1.78 -7.20 -8.43
N GLN A 122 -2.93 -6.93 -9.06
CA GLN A 122 -4.24 -7.41 -8.61
C GLN A 122 -4.45 -8.87 -9.04
N LYS A 123 -4.28 -9.15 -10.33
CA LYS A 123 -4.54 -10.46 -10.94
C LYS A 123 -3.73 -10.67 -12.21
N ALA A 124 -3.53 -11.94 -12.55
CA ALA A 124 -3.17 -12.37 -13.89
C ALA A 124 -4.44 -12.67 -14.68
N ASN A 125 -4.49 -12.21 -15.93
CA ASN A 125 -5.63 -12.38 -16.82
C ASN A 125 -5.44 -13.61 -17.72
N PRO A 126 -6.53 -14.20 -18.25
CA PRO A 126 -6.45 -15.36 -19.14
C PRO A 126 -5.64 -15.14 -20.43
N ASP A 127 -5.52 -13.89 -20.88
CA ASP A 127 -4.77 -13.49 -22.07
C ASP A 127 -3.26 -13.29 -21.83
N GLY A 128 -2.78 -13.58 -20.61
CA GLY A 128 -1.38 -13.42 -20.23
C GLY A 128 -1.00 -12.01 -19.76
N SER A 129 -1.95 -11.07 -19.70
CA SER A 129 -1.73 -9.74 -19.14
C SER A 129 -1.84 -9.72 -17.60
N LEU A 130 -1.34 -8.66 -16.97
CA LEU A 130 -1.45 -8.41 -15.53
C LEU A 130 -2.24 -7.12 -15.28
N THR A 131 -3.25 -7.17 -14.41
CA THR A 131 -3.95 -5.97 -13.93
C THR A 131 -3.31 -5.50 -12.63
N PHE A 132 -3.05 -4.18 -12.50
CA PHE A 132 -2.43 -3.56 -11.32
C PHE A 132 -3.45 -2.76 -10.49
N LEU A 133 -3.22 -2.70 -9.17
CA LEU A 133 -4.01 -1.87 -8.25
C LEU A 133 -3.66 -0.38 -8.30
N CYS A 134 -2.58 -0.04 -8.99
CA CYS A 134 -2.01 1.31 -9.08
C CYS A 134 -1.67 1.70 -10.52
N ALA A 135 -1.35 2.98 -10.71
CA ALA A 135 -0.92 3.50 -12.00
C ALA A 135 0.31 2.75 -12.55
N ILE A 136 0.24 2.43 -13.83
CA ILE A 136 1.29 1.76 -14.59
C ILE A 136 1.28 2.29 -16.03
N GLU A 137 2.47 2.49 -16.60
CA GLU A 137 2.66 3.08 -17.92
C GLU A 137 3.72 2.31 -18.69
N GLU A 138 3.59 2.34 -20.03
CA GLU A 138 4.62 1.84 -20.94
C GLU A 138 5.94 2.60 -20.74
N GLY A 139 7.05 1.88 -20.85
CA GLY A 139 8.40 2.41 -20.61
C GLY A 139 8.80 2.49 -19.14
N MET A 140 7.89 2.21 -18.19
CA MET A 140 8.23 2.23 -16.77
C MET A 140 9.23 1.11 -16.43
N VAL A 141 10.33 1.50 -15.77
CA VAL A 141 11.33 0.56 -15.25
C VAL A 141 10.93 0.11 -13.86
N LEU A 142 10.69 -1.18 -13.73
CA LEU A 142 10.34 -1.85 -12.49
C LEU A 142 11.50 -2.68 -11.96
N ARG A 143 11.44 -3.00 -10.68
CA ARG A 143 12.31 -3.96 -10.01
C ARG A 143 11.48 -4.94 -9.22
N VAL A 144 11.96 -6.17 -9.07
CA VAL A 144 11.32 -7.12 -8.16
C VAL A 144 11.53 -6.64 -6.73
N GLY A 145 10.46 -6.61 -5.95
CA GLY A 145 10.48 -6.30 -4.53
C GLY A 145 10.76 -7.56 -3.71
N ARG A 146 11.70 -7.45 -2.77
CA ARG A 146 11.95 -8.45 -1.74
C ARG A 146 11.41 -7.94 -0.41
N GLY A 147 10.55 -8.72 0.23
CA GLY A 147 10.11 -8.46 1.60
C GLY A 147 11.28 -8.58 2.57
N VAL A 148 11.49 -7.55 3.38
CA VAL A 148 12.23 -7.65 4.65
C VAL A 148 11.23 -7.91 5.79
N ASN A 149 11.70 -8.04 7.02
CA ASN A 149 10.81 -8.35 8.14
C ASN A 149 9.74 -7.26 8.33
N LEU A 150 8.47 -7.64 8.11
CA LEU A 150 7.30 -6.77 8.24
C LEU A 150 7.13 -6.26 9.67
N VAL A 151 7.32 -7.13 10.66
CA VAL A 151 7.18 -6.80 12.09
C VAL A 151 8.24 -5.80 12.49
N ASP A 152 9.52 -6.07 12.17
CA ASP A 152 10.60 -5.13 12.48
C ASP A 152 10.36 -3.78 11.78
N ASN A 153 9.92 -3.77 10.52
CA ASN A 153 9.62 -2.53 9.81
C ASN A 153 8.50 -1.72 10.50
N LEU A 154 7.49 -2.40 11.03
CA LEU A 154 6.38 -1.80 11.75
C LEU A 154 6.83 -1.24 13.11
N GLU A 155 7.60 -2.01 13.87
CA GLU A 155 8.13 -1.61 15.17
C GLU A 155 9.07 -0.41 15.05
N HIS A 156 9.99 -0.40 14.08
CA HIS A 156 10.86 0.75 13.82
C HIS A 156 10.06 2.00 13.45
N ALA A 157 8.97 1.86 12.68
CA ALA A 157 8.14 3.00 12.32
C ALA A 157 7.44 3.61 13.54
N PHE A 158 6.91 2.77 14.44
CA PHE A 158 6.28 3.25 15.67
C PHE A 158 7.29 3.80 16.68
N ALA A 159 8.47 3.20 16.82
CA ALA A 159 9.55 3.77 17.63
C ALA A 159 10.01 5.15 17.11
N ALA A 160 10.06 5.34 15.79
CA ALA A 160 10.38 6.64 15.19
C ALA A 160 9.26 7.67 15.41
N LEU A 161 8.00 7.24 15.43
CA LEU A 161 6.87 8.08 15.80
C LEU A 161 6.98 8.50 17.27
N GLU A 162 7.17 7.54 18.18
CA GLU A 162 7.32 7.79 19.60
C GLU A 162 8.45 8.78 19.90
N ALA A 163 9.61 8.61 19.25
CA ALA A 163 10.73 9.54 19.37
C ALA A 163 10.40 10.96 18.86
N ALA A 164 9.46 11.10 17.92
CA ALA A 164 9.12 12.37 17.30
C ALA A 164 7.95 13.12 17.99
N ILE A 165 7.00 12.40 18.59
CA ILE A 165 5.78 12.99 19.18
C ILE A 165 5.47 12.51 20.60
N GLY A 166 6.34 11.71 21.22
CA GLY A 166 6.02 10.95 22.43
C GLY A 166 5.10 9.76 22.14
N GLN A 167 4.66 9.08 23.18
CA GLN A 167 3.74 7.94 23.04
C GLN A 167 2.50 8.35 22.23
N PRO A 168 2.17 7.65 21.13
CA PRO A 168 0.95 7.94 20.38
C PRO A 168 -0.29 7.76 21.27
N GLN A 169 -1.08 8.82 21.45
CA GLN A 169 -2.40 8.74 22.10
C GLN A 169 -3.46 8.18 21.15
N LEU A 170 -3.27 8.41 19.85
CA LEU A 170 -4.11 7.91 18.78
C LEU A 170 -3.29 7.80 17.50
N ALA A 171 -3.42 6.68 16.81
CA ALA A 171 -3.00 6.54 15.43
C ALA A 171 -4.18 6.09 14.56
N VAL A 172 -4.47 6.82 13.48
CA VAL A 172 -5.47 6.41 12.49
C VAL A 172 -4.74 5.86 11.27
N GLY A 173 -4.90 4.55 11.02
CA GLY A 173 -4.19 3.81 9.99
C GLY A 173 -5.07 3.27 8.88
N CYS A 174 -4.56 3.29 7.65
CA CYS A 174 -5.10 2.57 6.50
C CYS A 174 -4.09 1.47 6.15
N ASP A 175 -4.46 0.21 6.38
CA ASP A 175 -3.56 -0.94 6.22
C ASP A 175 -3.92 -1.71 4.94
N CYS A 176 -3.00 -1.78 3.98
CA CYS A 176 -3.28 -2.43 2.70
C CYS A 176 -3.81 -3.87 2.87
N ILE A 177 -4.81 -4.26 2.09
CA ILE A 177 -5.34 -5.63 2.11
C ILE A 177 -4.24 -6.67 1.79
N LEU A 178 -3.28 -6.32 0.94
CA LEU A 178 -2.16 -7.20 0.59
C LEU A 178 -1.21 -7.40 1.78
N ARG A 179 -1.05 -6.40 2.67
CA ARG A 179 -0.35 -6.59 3.94
C ARG A 179 -1.13 -7.51 4.87
N LYS A 180 -2.45 -7.34 4.97
CA LYS A 180 -3.29 -8.24 5.77
C LYS A 180 -3.18 -9.69 5.30
N LEU A 181 -3.15 -9.92 3.99
CA LEU A 181 -2.93 -11.24 3.41
C LEU A 181 -1.57 -11.84 3.81
N GLU A 182 -0.50 -11.07 3.67
CA GLU A 182 0.85 -11.50 4.07
C GLU A 182 0.93 -11.80 5.58
N ILE A 183 0.42 -10.89 6.43
CA ILE A 183 0.38 -11.05 7.89
C ILE A 183 -0.34 -12.35 8.29
N THR A 184 -1.48 -12.63 7.65
CA THR A 184 -2.27 -13.83 7.92
C THR A 184 -1.51 -15.09 7.49
N GLN A 185 -0.91 -15.08 6.30
CA GLN A 185 -0.18 -16.22 5.75
C GLN A 185 1.09 -16.55 6.54
N CYS A 186 1.77 -15.54 7.06
CA CYS A 186 2.97 -15.71 7.86
C CYS A 186 2.68 -15.98 9.35
N GLY A 187 1.41 -16.06 9.76
CA GLY A 187 1.04 -16.30 11.16
C GLY A 187 1.39 -15.12 12.09
N LEU A 188 1.49 -13.90 11.55
CA LEU A 188 1.96 -12.71 12.26
C LEU A 188 0.83 -11.91 12.93
N LEU A 189 -0.43 -12.38 12.80
CA LEU A 189 -1.62 -11.63 13.22
C LEU A 189 -1.51 -11.13 14.67
N ASN A 190 -1.26 -12.03 15.62
CA ASN A 190 -1.18 -11.68 17.04
C ASN A 190 -0.06 -10.65 17.32
N ARG A 191 1.07 -10.73 16.61
CA ARG A 191 2.19 -9.80 16.82
C ARG A 191 1.84 -8.41 16.30
N VAL A 192 1.27 -8.33 15.09
CA VAL A 192 0.85 -7.04 14.51
C VAL A 192 -0.27 -6.41 15.34
N GLU A 193 -1.24 -7.20 15.81
CA GLU A 193 -2.30 -6.70 16.69
C GLU A 193 -1.78 -6.17 18.02
N SER A 194 -0.77 -6.81 18.62
CA SER A 194 -0.09 -6.27 19.81
C SER A 194 0.50 -4.91 19.50
N ILE A 195 1.28 -4.78 18.42
CA ILE A 195 1.92 -3.50 18.04
C ILE A 195 0.87 -2.40 17.82
N PHE A 196 -0.24 -2.72 17.15
CA PHE A 196 -1.34 -1.79 16.96
C PHE A 196 -1.99 -1.37 18.27
N ARG A 197 -2.23 -2.31 19.19
CA ARG A 197 -2.78 -2.01 20.52
C ARG A 197 -1.84 -1.14 21.34
N ASP A 198 -0.54 -1.48 21.35
CA ASP A 198 0.49 -0.77 22.12
C ASP A 198 0.69 0.67 21.62
N ASN A 199 0.30 0.96 20.38
CA ASN A 199 0.42 2.29 19.75
C ASN A 199 -0.94 2.98 19.49
N ASN A 200 -2.02 2.52 20.13
CA ASN A 200 -3.37 3.09 20.02
C ASN A 200 -3.85 3.26 18.57
N VAL A 201 -3.58 2.25 17.73
CA VAL A 201 -3.95 2.26 16.31
C VAL A 201 -5.40 1.84 16.13
N ILE A 202 -6.18 2.70 15.49
CA ILE A 202 -7.50 2.40 14.94
C ILE A 202 -7.45 2.58 13.42
N GLY A 203 -8.43 2.01 12.70
CA GLY A 203 -8.49 2.18 11.26
C GLY A 203 -9.18 1.04 10.54
N PHE A 204 -8.75 0.81 9.29
CA PHE A 204 -9.37 -0.18 8.42
C PHE A 204 -8.39 -0.72 7.39
N ASN A 205 -8.75 -1.87 6.78
CA ASN A 205 -8.03 -2.41 5.65
C ASN A 205 -8.48 -1.76 4.32
N SER A 206 -7.54 -1.47 3.44
CA SER A 206 -7.78 -0.68 2.21
C SER A 206 -7.28 -1.36 0.93
N TYR A 207 -7.79 -0.95 -0.24
CA TYR A 207 -7.31 -1.40 -1.56
C TYR A 207 -6.18 -0.54 -2.16
N GLY A 208 -5.64 0.35 -1.34
CA GLY A 208 -4.68 1.34 -1.73
C GLY A 208 -4.66 2.43 -0.70
N GLU A 209 -3.49 3.02 -0.52
CA GLU A 209 -3.23 4.01 0.50
C GLU A 209 -2.82 5.31 -0.16
N GLN A 210 -3.16 6.43 0.47
CA GLN A 210 -2.77 7.76 0.02
C GLN A 210 -1.71 8.28 0.98
N TYR A 211 -0.57 8.71 0.44
CA TYR A 211 0.47 9.34 1.23
C TYR A 211 1.08 10.51 0.47
N ARG A 212 0.88 11.73 0.98
CA ARG A 212 1.33 12.98 0.37
C ARG A 212 0.92 13.12 -1.10
N GLY A 213 -0.30 12.70 -1.43
CA GLY A 213 -0.84 12.76 -2.78
C GLY A 213 -0.42 11.65 -3.72
N VAL A 214 0.35 10.66 -3.24
CA VAL A 214 0.73 9.49 -4.02
C VAL A 214 -0.12 8.30 -3.59
N HIS A 215 -0.76 7.65 -4.57
CA HIS A 215 -1.41 6.36 -4.35
C HIS A 215 -0.33 5.27 -4.27
N VAL A 216 -0.29 4.58 -3.13
CA VAL A 216 0.67 3.53 -2.82
C VAL A 216 -0.08 2.26 -2.42
N ASN A 217 0.61 1.14 -2.43
CA ASN A 217 0.06 -0.14 -2.03
C ASN A 217 1.08 -0.89 -1.16
N GLN A 218 0.61 -1.91 -0.46
CA GLN A 218 1.44 -2.75 0.44
C GLN A 218 2.16 -1.91 1.50
N THR A 219 1.47 -0.87 1.99
CA THR A 219 1.92 0.00 3.06
C THR A 219 0.87 0.06 4.17
N LEU A 220 1.31 0.47 5.35
CA LEU A 220 0.42 1.07 6.34
C LEU A 220 0.68 2.57 6.28
N THR A 221 -0.33 3.37 5.96
CA THR A 221 -0.23 4.82 6.05
C THR A 221 -1.14 5.33 7.15
N GLY A 222 -0.75 6.40 7.82
CA GLY A 222 -1.63 6.99 8.82
C GLY A 222 -1.16 8.33 9.35
N ILE A 223 -1.90 8.81 10.33
CA ILE A 223 -1.54 9.95 11.18
C ILE A 223 -1.49 9.47 12.62
N ALA A 224 -0.42 9.80 13.33
CA ALA A 224 -0.27 9.58 14.75
C ALA A 224 -0.26 10.93 15.48
N ILE A 225 -1.00 10.99 16.58
CA ILE A 225 -1.15 12.16 17.46
C ILE A 225 -0.56 11.78 18.81
N GLY A 226 0.41 12.59 19.26
CA GLY A 226 1.12 12.39 20.52
C GLY A 226 0.50 13.17 21.67
N GLU A 227 1.21 13.20 22.80
CA GLU A 227 0.73 13.86 24.01
C GLU A 227 1.09 15.35 24.06
N VAL A 228 0.45 16.09 24.97
CA VAL A 228 0.88 17.46 25.31
C VAL A 228 2.29 17.35 25.91
N VAL A 229 3.27 18.02 25.29
CA VAL A 229 4.58 18.20 25.92
C VAL A 229 4.36 19.03 27.18
N SER A 230 4.39 18.37 28.34
CA SER A 230 4.32 19.04 29.63
C SER A 230 5.65 19.78 29.80
N GLY A 231 5.61 21.10 29.65
CA GLY A 231 6.74 21.99 29.91
C GLY A 231 6.96 22.22 31.39
#